data_AF-A0A926IUC7-F1
#
_entry.id   AF-A0A926IUC7-F1
#
_cell.length_a   1.000
_cell.length_b   1.000
_cell.length_c   1.000
_cell.angle_alpha   90.00
_cell.angle_beta   90.00
_cell.angle_gamma   90.00
#
_symmetry.space_group_name_H-M   'P 1'
#
loop_
_entity.id
_entity.type
_entity.pdbx_description
1 polymer ?
#
loop_
_entity_poly.entity_id
_entity_poly.type
_entity_poly.pdbx_seq_one_letter_code
_entity_poly.pdbx_strand_id
1 'polypeptide(L)'
;IREDIEKNYKKKNINDRERAILITSLLYAMDKIAKTCGHYDAYRKGAEFDKPLELLVPLAEMHNNPNNRCYNEDANNLVGSINADLVYIDPPYNSRQYCDAYHLLENVARWEKPEVFGVARKMDRTKLKSKYCTKSAAEAFEDLVGNITSKYILLSYNNMAEKGNDRSNAKISDEDILRILENKGTVKVFSESYKPFTTGKSDISENEERLFLCTVTN
;
A
#
# COMPACT_ATOMS: atom_id res chain seq x y z
N ILE A 1 18.61 18.83 3.16
CA ILE A 1 18.69 17.45 3.71
C ILE A 1 18.72 16.41 2.58
N ARG A 2 17.62 16.13 1.87
CA ARG A 2 17.61 15.02 0.88
C ARG A 2 18.63 15.15 -0.26
N GLU A 3 18.89 16.37 -0.75
CA GLU A 3 19.97 16.65 -1.72
C GLU A 3 21.36 16.31 -1.18
N ASP A 4 21.59 16.57 0.11
CA ASP A 4 22.87 16.29 0.76
C ASP A 4 23.10 14.79 0.91
N ILE A 5 22.06 14.03 1.28
CA ILE A 5 22.08 12.55 1.27
C ILE A 5 22.47 12.04 -0.12
N GLU A 6 21.85 12.56 -1.19
CA GLU A 6 22.13 12.12 -2.56
C GLU A 6 23.57 12.44 -2.99
N LYS A 7 24.07 13.64 -2.65
CA LYS A 7 25.45 14.05 -2.96
C LYS A 7 26.47 13.17 -2.24
N ASN A 8 26.26 12.88 -0.96
CA ASN A 8 27.15 12.02 -0.18
C ASN A 8 27.14 10.58 -0.71
N TYR A 9 25.98 10.06 -1.09
CA TYR A 9 25.87 8.75 -1.72
C TYR A 9 26.63 8.67 -3.05
N LYS A 10 26.43 9.64 -3.95
CA LYS A 10 27.15 9.71 -5.25
C LYS A 10 28.66 9.84 -5.08
N LYS A 11 29.10 10.52 -4.01
CA LYS A 11 30.52 10.64 -3.63
C LYS A 11 31.08 9.40 -2.92
N LYS A 12 30.25 8.39 -2.65
CA LYS A 12 30.59 7.18 -1.88
C LYS A 12 31.00 7.48 -0.43
N ASN A 13 30.57 8.60 0.13
CA ASN A 13 30.73 8.91 1.55
C ASN A 13 29.78 8.10 2.44
N ILE A 14 28.69 7.59 1.85
CA ILE A 14 27.73 6.70 2.48
C ILE A 14 27.39 5.55 1.52
N ASN A 15 27.07 4.38 2.07
CA ASN A 15 26.65 3.20 1.32
C ASN A 15 25.12 3.12 1.15
N ASP A 16 24.62 2.08 0.46
CA ASP A 16 23.19 1.88 0.19
C ASP A 16 22.35 1.79 1.47
N ARG A 17 22.87 1.10 2.49
CA ARG A 17 22.19 0.91 3.77
C ARG A 17 22.08 2.22 4.54
N GLU A 18 23.16 2.99 4.60
CA GLU A 18 23.18 4.30 5.25
C GLU A 18 22.26 5.29 4.52
N ARG A 19 22.28 5.28 3.17
CA ARG A 19 21.35 6.07 2.37
C ARG A 19 19.89 5.70 2.67
N ALA A 20 19.58 4.41 2.72
CA ALA A 20 18.23 3.94 3.05
C ALA A 20 17.80 4.40 4.44
N ILE A 21 18.65 4.22 5.46
CA ILE A 21 18.40 4.67 6.83
C ILE A 21 18.14 6.18 6.89
N LEU A 22 18.97 7.00 6.25
CA LEU A 22 18.81 8.47 6.25
C LEU A 22 17.53 8.93 5.54
N ILE A 23 17.17 8.27 4.42
CA ILE A 23 15.90 8.55 3.73
C ILE A 23 14.72 8.14 4.62
N THR A 24 14.76 6.95 5.24
CA THR A 24 13.74 6.51 6.19
C THR A 24 13.60 7.50 7.35
N SER A 25 14.69 7.88 8.01
CA SER A 25 14.71 8.89 9.08
C SER A 25 14.05 10.20 8.64
N LEU A 26 14.35 10.67 7.43
CA LEU A 26 13.75 11.90 6.89
C LEU A 26 12.24 11.76 6.69
N LEU A 27 11.77 10.66 6.10
CA LEU A 27 10.34 10.44 5.86
C LEU A 27 9.55 10.40 7.18
N TYR A 28 10.06 9.70 8.20
CA TYR A 28 9.45 9.68 9.53
C TYR A 28 9.46 11.06 10.20
N ALA A 29 10.57 11.80 10.09
CA ALA A 29 10.66 13.15 10.63
C ALA A 29 9.64 14.08 9.98
N MET A 30 9.48 13.99 8.65
CA MET A 30 8.49 14.77 7.90
C MET A 30 7.06 14.45 8.32
N ASP A 31 6.73 13.17 8.51
CA ASP A 31 5.39 12.74 8.95
C ASP A 31 5.05 13.26 10.36
N LYS A 32 6.00 13.18 11.29
CA LYS A 32 5.81 13.67 12.68
C LYS A 32 5.46 15.15 12.80
N ILE A 33 5.90 15.98 11.87
CA ILE A 33 5.62 17.42 11.86
C ILE A 33 4.55 17.81 10.84
N ALA A 34 4.03 16.85 10.06
CA ALA A 34 3.11 17.12 8.97
C ALA A 34 1.81 17.76 9.49
N LYS A 35 1.46 18.91 8.90
CA LYS A 35 0.18 19.61 9.19
C LYS A 35 -0.88 19.19 8.16
N THR A 36 -1.17 17.90 8.14
CA THR A 36 -2.13 17.26 7.22
C THR A 36 -3.34 16.70 7.97
N CYS A 37 -4.30 16.11 7.26
CA CYS A 37 -5.45 15.40 7.84
C CYS A 37 -5.28 13.88 7.70
N GLY A 38 -4.13 13.36 8.12
CA GLY A 38 -3.80 11.93 8.08
C GLY A 38 -3.16 11.44 6.77
N HIS A 39 -3.12 12.27 5.72
CA HIS A 39 -2.45 11.98 4.46
C HIS A 39 -2.06 13.28 3.73
N TYR A 40 -1.15 13.20 2.77
CA TYR A 40 -0.57 14.34 2.04
C TYR A 40 -1.43 14.87 0.88
N ASP A 41 -2.62 14.32 0.66
CA ASP A 41 -3.55 14.81 -0.38
C ASP A 41 -3.92 16.29 -0.21
N ALA A 42 -3.92 16.76 1.04
CA ALA A 42 -4.18 18.14 1.44
C ALA A 42 -3.38 18.51 2.70
N TYR A 43 -3.16 19.81 2.91
CA TYR A 43 -2.47 20.35 4.07
C TYR A 43 -3.23 21.57 4.62
N ARG A 44 -3.01 21.88 5.90
CA ARG A 44 -3.64 23.02 6.57
C ARG A 44 -2.92 24.32 6.18
N LYS A 45 -3.63 25.23 5.52
CA LYS A 45 -3.11 26.58 5.21
C LYS A 45 -3.00 27.41 6.48
N GLY A 46 -1.92 28.20 6.61
CA GLY A 46 -1.67 29.04 7.78
C GLY A 46 -1.32 28.28 9.05
N ALA A 47 -1.03 26.98 8.97
CA ALA A 47 -0.56 26.21 10.11
C ALA A 47 0.88 26.57 10.44
N GLU A 48 1.13 26.86 11.71
CA GLU A 48 2.48 27.06 12.23
C GLU A 48 3.12 25.71 12.58
N PHE A 49 4.41 25.60 12.28
CA PHE A 49 5.22 24.45 12.68
C PHE A 49 5.88 24.77 14.03
N ASP A 50 5.41 24.08 15.06
CA ASP A 50 5.80 24.22 16.46
C ASP A 50 6.83 23.18 16.92
N LYS A 51 7.19 22.24 16.03
CA LYS A 51 8.12 21.13 16.31
C LYS A 51 9.33 21.19 15.38
N PRO A 52 10.54 20.93 15.88
CA PRO A 52 11.71 20.77 15.03
C PRO A 52 11.59 19.51 14.16
N LEU A 53 12.24 19.53 13.01
CA LEU A 53 12.42 18.34 12.18
C LEU A 53 13.56 17.50 12.77
N GLU A 54 13.23 16.45 13.51
CA GLU A 54 14.20 15.56 14.16
C GLU A 54 14.37 14.26 13.39
N LEU A 55 15.58 14.02 12.86
CA LEU A 55 15.92 12.79 12.17
C LEU A 55 16.40 11.75 13.19
N LEU A 56 15.49 10.85 13.58
CA LEU A 56 15.81 9.73 14.45
C LEU A 56 16.33 8.55 13.63
N VAL A 57 17.33 7.84 14.15
CA VAL A 57 17.83 6.61 13.52
C VAL A 57 16.78 5.50 13.75
N PRO A 58 16.20 4.90 12.69
CA PRO A 58 15.29 3.77 12.84
C PRO A 58 16.01 2.60 13.52
N LEU A 59 15.36 2.02 14.53
CA LEU A 59 15.80 0.77 15.16
C LEU A 59 15.45 -0.39 14.21
N ALA A 60 16.31 -0.65 13.24
CA ALA A 60 16.17 -1.83 12.38
C ALA A 60 16.66 -3.07 13.13
N GLU A 61 15.85 -4.13 13.17
CA GLU A 61 16.31 -5.41 13.70
C GLU A 61 17.53 -5.91 12.92
N MET A 62 18.56 -6.32 13.65
CA MET A 62 19.82 -6.83 13.09
C MET A 62 19.78 -8.35 12.85
N HIS A 63 18.68 -9.01 13.22
CA HIS A 63 18.52 -10.47 13.21
C HIS A 63 17.43 -10.95 12.23
N ASN A 64 17.33 -10.29 11.08
CA ASN A 64 16.46 -10.77 10.00
C ASN A 64 17.00 -12.07 9.39
N ASN A 65 16.10 -12.95 8.97
CA ASN A 65 16.48 -14.13 8.20
C ASN A 65 17.13 -13.67 6.87
N PRO A 66 18.37 -14.08 6.56
CA PRO A 66 19.08 -13.65 5.36
C PRO A 66 18.40 -14.12 4.06
N ASN A 67 17.48 -15.08 4.15
CA ASN A 67 16.67 -15.54 3.01
C ASN A 67 15.48 -14.62 2.72
N ASN A 68 15.18 -13.64 3.58
CA ASN A 68 14.11 -12.68 3.34
C ASN A 68 14.42 -11.84 2.10
N ARG A 69 13.41 -11.65 1.26
CA ARG A 69 13.50 -10.87 0.02
C ARG A 69 12.38 -9.84 -0.01
N CYS A 70 12.71 -8.62 -0.41
CA CYS A 70 11.76 -7.53 -0.58
C CYS A 70 11.85 -7.02 -2.02
N TYR A 71 10.70 -6.75 -2.63
CA TYR A 71 10.59 -6.32 -4.01
C TYR A 71 9.80 -5.02 -4.08
N ASN A 72 10.23 -4.12 -4.96
CA ASN A 72 9.47 -2.92 -5.33
C ASN A 72 9.02 -3.09 -6.79
N GLU A 73 8.00 -3.91 -6.99
CA GLU A 73 7.48 -4.32 -8.29
C GLU A 73 5.95 -4.50 -8.22
N ASP A 74 5.27 -4.48 -9.37
CA ASP A 74 3.87 -4.89 -9.47
C ASP A 74 3.73 -6.37 -9.06
N ALA A 75 2.86 -6.65 -8.09
CA ALA A 75 2.66 -7.98 -7.55
C ALA A 75 2.23 -8.98 -8.64
N ASN A 76 1.45 -8.54 -9.62
CA ASN A 76 1.00 -9.39 -10.73
C ASN A 76 2.18 -9.87 -11.61
N ASN A 77 3.25 -9.08 -11.71
CA ASN A 77 4.47 -9.51 -12.40
C ASN A 77 5.32 -10.41 -11.49
N LEU A 78 5.47 -10.03 -10.22
CA LEU A 78 6.33 -10.72 -9.27
C LEU A 78 5.93 -12.19 -9.07
N VAL A 79 4.62 -12.48 -8.94
CA VAL A 79 4.13 -13.83 -8.63
C VAL A 79 4.52 -14.88 -9.68
N GLY A 80 4.78 -14.48 -10.93
CA GLY A 80 5.27 -15.41 -11.97
C GLY A 80 6.72 -15.85 -11.79
N SER A 81 7.47 -15.23 -10.87
CA SER A 81 8.91 -15.49 -10.64
C SER A 81 9.22 -16.05 -9.25
N ILE A 82 8.21 -16.22 -8.40
CA ILE A 82 8.36 -16.69 -7.02
C ILE A 82 7.43 -17.86 -6.72
N ASN A 83 7.87 -18.74 -5.81
CA ASN A 83 7.08 -19.85 -5.30
C ASN A 83 7.04 -19.77 -3.77
N ALA A 84 5.94 -20.17 -3.17
CA ALA A 84 5.79 -20.20 -1.72
C ALA A 84 4.85 -21.33 -1.27
N ASP A 85 4.96 -21.79 -0.03
CA ASP A 85 3.94 -22.69 0.53
C ASP A 85 2.61 -21.94 0.76
N LEU A 86 2.68 -20.70 1.23
CA LEU A 86 1.53 -19.83 1.52
C LEU A 86 1.77 -18.44 0.92
N VAL A 87 0.76 -17.91 0.23
CA VAL A 87 0.72 -16.51 -0.23
C VAL A 87 -0.39 -15.78 0.51
N TYR A 88 -0.04 -14.73 1.24
CA TYR A 88 -0.98 -13.80 1.86
C TYR A 88 -1.19 -12.57 0.97
N ILE A 89 -2.44 -12.21 0.71
CA ILE A 89 -2.83 -11.10 -0.17
C ILE A 89 -3.76 -10.16 0.61
N ASP A 90 -3.41 -8.88 0.61
CA ASP A 90 -4.21 -7.79 1.19
C ASP A 90 -4.23 -6.61 0.19
N PRO A 91 -5.04 -6.70 -0.89
CA PRO A 91 -5.01 -5.72 -1.96
C PRO A 91 -5.83 -4.48 -1.58
N PRO A 92 -5.57 -3.32 -2.22
CA PRO A 92 -6.38 -2.13 -2.01
C PRO A 92 -7.87 -2.38 -2.25
N TYR A 93 -8.71 -2.03 -1.28
CA TYR A 93 -10.15 -2.34 -1.33
C TYR A 93 -10.97 -1.39 -2.21
N ASN A 94 -10.61 -0.11 -2.26
CA ASN A 94 -11.49 0.94 -2.77
C ASN A 94 -10.81 1.84 -3.82
N SER A 95 -11.48 2.87 -4.31
CA SER A 95 -10.92 3.70 -5.40
C SER A 95 -9.83 4.67 -4.97
N ARG A 96 -9.47 4.72 -3.69
CA ARG A 96 -8.44 5.63 -3.17
C ARG A 96 -7.06 5.15 -3.62
N GLN A 97 -6.48 5.90 -4.54
CA GLN A 97 -5.12 5.68 -4.99
C GLN A 97 -4.13 6.20 -3.95
N TYR A 98 -3.33 5.31 -3.36
CA TYR A 98 -2.27 5.69 -2.42
C TYR A 98 -1.30 6.71 -3.02
N CYS A 99 -1.01 6.60 -4.32
CA CYS A 99 -0.14 7.56 -5.00
C CYS A 99 -0.69 9.00 -4.89
N ASP A 100 -2.02 9.20 -4.90
CA ASP A 100 -2.62 10.52 -4.74
C ASP A 100 -2.44 11.05 -3.32
N ALA A 101 -2.61 10.18 -2.32
CA ALA A 101 -2.56 10.53 -0.91
C ALA A 101 -1.15 10.71 -0.35
N TYR A 102 -0.14 10.03 -0.90
CA TYR A 102 1.24 10.01 -0.40
C TYR A 102 2.27 10.52 -1.42
N HIS A 103 1.81 11.28 -2.43
CA HIS A 103 2.65 11.79 -3.52
C HIS A 103 3.89 12.56 -3.05
N LEU A 104 3.81 13.28 -1.93
CA LEU A 104 4.93 14.06 -1.39
C LEU A 104 6.04 13.14 -0.88
N LEU A 105 5.68 12.12 -0.09
CA LEU A 105 6.63 11.15 0.44
C LEU A 105 7.30 10.36 -0.69
N GLU A 106 6.51 9.93 -1.67
CA GLU A 106 6.98 9.24 -2.87
C GLU A 106 8.03 10.08 -3.63
N ASN A 107 7.74 11.37 -3.84
CA ASN A 107 8.67 12.26 -4.53
C ASN A 107 9.97 12.49 -3.74
N VAL A 108 9.88 12.58 -2.40
CA VAL A 108 11.07 12.72 -1.54
C VAL A 108 11.92 11.44 -1.53
N ALA A 109 11.28 10.26 -1.54
CA ALA A 109 11.95 8.98 -1.61
C ALA A 109 12.72 8.81 -2.93
N ARG A 110 12.02 8.98 -4.07
CA ARG A 110 12.59 8.82 -5.42
C ARG A 110 13.59 9.92 -5.78
N TRP A 111 13.32 11.15 -5.36
CA TRP A 111 14.17 12.33 -5.57
C TRP A 111 14.47 12.66 -7.06
N GLU A 112 13.52 12.36 -7.94
CA GLU A 112 13.64 12.62 -9.40
C GLU A 112 13.34 14.08 -9.76
N LYS A 113 12.77 14.86 -8.84
CA LYS A 113 12.41 16.28 -9.01
C LYS A 113 11.55 16.54 -10.26
N PRO A 114 10.44 15.78 -10.45
CA PRO A 114 9.51 16.04 -11.54
C PRO A 114 8.83 17.40 -11.37
N GLU A 115 8.25 17.91 -12.45
CA GLU A 115 7.37 19.07 -12.39
C GLU A 115 6.14 18.79 -11.50
N VAL A 116 5.70 19.81 -10.75
CA VAL A 116 4.60 19.71 -9.79
C VAL A 116 3.55 20.78 -10.01
N PHE A 117 2.28 20.38 -9.89
CA PHE A 117 1.12 21.20 -10.27
C PHE A 117 0.13 21.38 -9.10
N GLY A 118 -0.70 22.42 -9.22
CA GLY A 118 -1.77 22.73 -8.28
C GLY A 118 -1.30 23.14 -6.88
N VAL A 119 -2.26 23.34 -5.98
CA VAL A 119 -2.02 23.85 -4.62
C VAL A 119 -1.20 22.87 -3.79
N ALA A 120 -1.49 21.56 -3.90
CA ALA A 120 -0.79 20.51 -3.17
C ALA A 120 0.57 20.12 -3.77
N ARG A 121 1.01 20.74 -4.88
CA ARG A 121 2.29 20.44 -5.55
C ARG A 121 2.44 18.96 -5.91
N LYS A 122 1.47 18.48 -6.68
CA LYS A 122 1.33 17.10 -7.11
C LYS A 122 2.10 16.86 -8.41
N MET A 123 2.92 15.80 -8.45
CA MET A 123 3.58 15.32 -9.68
C MET A 123 2.62 14.48 -10.54
N ASP A 124 3.00 14.15 -11.78
CA ASP A 124 2.30 13.14 -12.57
C ASP A 124 2.46 11.75 -11.91
N ARG A 125 1.33 11.08 -11.71
CA ARG A 125 1.22 9.78 -11.03
C ARG A 125 0.53 8.73 -11.87
N THR A 126 0.29 9.01 -13.15
CA THR A 126 -0.46 8.10 -14.03
C THR A 126 0.13 6.69 -14.01
N LYS A 127 1.46 6.59 -13.98
CA LYS A 127 2.20 5.31 -13.90
C LYS A 127 2.21 4.64 -12.52
N LEU A 128 1.76 5.34 -11.47
CA LEU A 128 1.75 4.85 -10.09
C LEU A 128 0.37 4.39 -9.62
N LYS A 129 -0.65 4.52 -10.48
CA LYS A 129 -2.01 4.11 -10.15
C LYS A 129 -2.12 2.59 -10.13
N SER A 130 -2.72 2.06 -9.07
CA SER A 130 -3.01 0.63 -8.95
C SER A 130 -4.28 0.28 -9.71
N LYS A 131 -4.23 -0.83 -10.47
CA LYS A 131 -5.40 -1.43 -11.14
C LYS A 131 -6.47 -1.87 -10.13
N TYR A 132 -6.06 -2.31 -8.94
CA TYR A 132 -6.95 -2.71 -7.84
C TYR A 132 -7.83 -1.57 -7.31
N CYS A 133 -7.44 -0.31 -7.54
CA CYS A 133 -8.24 0.86 -7.19
C CYS A 133 -9.14 1.36 -8.35
N THR A 134 -9.32 0.55 -9.40
CA THR A 134 -10.12 0.90 -10.59
C THR A 134 -11.19 -0.16 -10.86
N LYS A 135 -11.94 -0.01 -11.97
CA LYS A 135 -12.92 -1.02 -12.40
C LYS A 135 -12.29 -2.34 -12.86
N SER A 136 -10.98 -2.38 -13.12
CA SER A 136 -10.26 -3.59 -13.53
C SER A 136 -9.71 -4.39 -12.34
N ALA A 137 -10.21 -4.14 -11.12
CA ALA A 137 -9.66 -4.76 -9.92
C ALA A 137 -9.87 -6.28 -9.90
N ALA A 138 -11.06 -6.74 -10.30
CA ALA A 138 -11.37 -8.16 -10.42
C ALA A 138 -10.46 -8.85 -11.46
N GLU A 139 -10.27 -8.24 -12.63
CA GLU A 139 -9.36 -8.73 -13.67
C GLU A 139 -7.90 -8.82 -13.17
N ALA A 140 -7.43 -7.80 -12.45
CA ALA A 140 -6.09 -7.80 -11.86
C ALA A 140 -5.95 -8.89 -10.79
N PHE A 141 -6.97 -9.10 -9.96
CA PHE A 141 -6.97 -10.15 -8.96
C PHE A 141 -6.98 -11.56 -9.59
N GLU A 142 -7.76 -11.75 -10.65
CA GLU A 142 -7.82 -13.00 -11.41
C GLU A 142 -6.46 -13.35 -12.02
N ASP A 143 -5.80 -12.38 -12.65
CA ASP A 143 -4.44 -12.53 -13.17
C ASP A 143 -3.41 -12.85 -12.07
N LEU A 144 -3.50 -12.21 -10.91
CA LEU A 144 -2.62 -12.49 -9.77
C LEU A 144 -2.80 -13.94 -9.27
N VAL A 145 -4.04 -14.34 -8.98
CA VAL A 145 -4.35 -15.70 -8.47
C VAL A 145 -4.00 -16.77 -9.49
N GLY A 146 -4.25 -16.52 -10.78
CA GLY A 146 -3.90 -17.42 -11.87
C GLY A 146 -2.41 -17.74 -11.90
N ASN A 147 -1.55 -16.73 -11.73
CA ASN A 147 -0.10 -16.86 -11.82
C ASN A 147 0.59 -17.29 -10.51
N ILE A 148 -0.11 -17.28 -9.37
CA ILE A 148 0.46 -17.75 -8.10
C ILE A 148 0.74 -19.26 -8.16
N THR A 149 1.97 -19.61 -7.76
CA THR A 149 2.40 -21.00 -7.51
C THR A 149 2.59 -21.20 -6.00
N SER A 150 1.58 -21.79 -5.35
CA SER A 150 1.60 -22.07 -3.91
C SER A 150 0.67 -23.21 -3.51
N LYS A 151 0.79 -23.70 -2.26
CA LYS A 151 -0.15 -24.68 -1.69
C LYS A 151 -1.40 -23.99 -1.11
N TYR A 152 -1.22 -22.79 -0.57
CA TYR A 152 -2.28 -22.02 0.07
C TYR A 152 -2.26 -20.57 -0.38
N ILE A 153 -3.44 -20.03 -0.65
CA ILE A 153 -3.64 -18.59 -0.86
C ILE A 153 -4.58 -18.10 0.25
N LEU A 154 -4.14 -17.09 1.00
CA LEU A 154 -4.93 -16.44 2.04
C LEU A 154 -5.18 -14.99 1.63
N LEU A 155 -6.43 -14.66 1.33
CA LEU A 155 -6.85 -13.30 1.01
C LEU A 155 -7.54 -12.67 2.23
N SER A 156 -7.11 -11.47 2.61
CA SER A 156 -7.88 -10.59 3.49
C SER A 156 -8.68 -9.61 2.65
N TYR A 157 -10.01 -9.58 2.85
CA TYR A 157 -10.87 -8.66 2.12
C TYR A 157 -12.14 -8.28 2.88
N ASN A 158 -12.47 -6.99 2.90
CA ASN A 158 -13.66 -6.46 3.60
C ASN A 158 -14.95 -6.64 2.79
N ASN A 159 -16.11 -6.49 3.44
CA ASN A 159 -17.44 -6.65 2.83
C ASN A 159 -18.10 -5.32 2.41
N MET A 160 -17.32 -4.27 2.12
CA MET A 160 -17.83 -2.92 1.86
C MET A 160 -18.37 -2.71 0.42
N ALA A 161 -18.82 -3.75 -0.28
CA ALA A 161 -19.19 -3.65 -1.71
C ALA A 161 -20.30 -2.63 -2.00
N GLU A 162 -21.30 -2.49 -1.12
CA GLU A 162 -22.48 -1.61 -1.37
C GLU A 162 -22.82 -0.64 -0.23
N LYS A 163 -22.00 -0.55 0.82
CA LYS A 163 -22.37 0.12 2.08
C LYS A 163 -21.86 1.57 2.24
N GLY A 164 -21.24 2.16 1.21
CA GLY A 164 -20.65 3.50 1.29
C GLY A 164 -20.89 4.38 0.06
N ASN A 165 -20.25 5.55 0.02
CA ASN A 165 -20.15 6.36 -1.20
C ASN A 165 -19.36 5.58 -2.27
N ASP A 166 -19.62 5.78 -3.58
CA ASP A 166 -18.98 5.07 -4.72
C ASP A 166 -17.46 4.87 -4.64
N ARG A 167 -16.77 5.78 -3.94
CA ARG A 167 -15.31 5.74 -3.74
C ARG A 167 -14.84 4.83 -2.61
N SER A 168 -15.70 4.55 -1.64
CA SER A 168 -15.44 3.66 -0.50
C SER A 168 -15.84 2.22 -0.78
N ASN A 169 -16.63 1.98 -1.83
CA ASN A 169 -17.10 0.65 -2.18
C ASN A 169 -15.95 -0.26 -2.58
N ALA A 170 -16.03 -1.50 -2.12
CA ALA A 170 -15.08 -2.55 -2.48
C ALA A 170 -15.05 -2.72 -4.02
N LYS A 171 -13.84 -2.90 -4.59
CA LYS A 171 -13.65 -2.97 -6.05
C LYS A 171 -13.74 -4.38 -6.65
N ILE A 172 -13.75 -5.38 -5.79
CA ILE A 172 -13.89 -6.79 -6.13
C ILE A 172 -15.09 -7.27 -5.34
N SER A 173 -16.06 -7.87 -6.03
CA SER A 173 -17.25 -8.46 -5.40
C SER A 173 -16.90 -9.78 -4.71
N ASP A 174 -17.76 -10.23 -3.80
CA ASP A 174 -17.59 -11.53 -3.15
C ASP A 174 -17.72 -12.67 -4.15
N GLU A 175 -18.66 -12.50 -5.09
CA GLU A 175 -18.89 -13.40 -6.20
C GLU A 175 -17.63 -13.53 -7.06
N ASP A 176 -16.95 -12.43 -7.37
CA ASP A 176 -15.68 -12.46 -8.09
C ASP A 176 -14.57 -13.12 -7.26
N ILE A 177 -14.44 -12.77 -5.98
CA ILE A 177 -13.41 -13.37 -5.11
C ILE A 177 -13.56 -14.88 -5.04
N LEU A 178 -14.78 -15.36 -4.78
CA LEU A 178 -15.09 -16.78 -4.70
C LEU A 178 -14.85 -17.44 -6.05
N ARG A 179 -15.43 -16.92 -7.14
CA ARG A 179 -15.23 -17.45 -8.50
C ARG A 179 -13.75 -17.59 -8.85
N ILE A 180 -12.94 -16.56 -8.58
CA ILE A 180 -11.51 -16.54 -8.91
C ILE A 180 -10.72 -17.54 -8.06
N LEU A 181 -10.95 -17.57 -6.74
CA LEU A 181 -10.22 -18.47 -5.84
C LEU A 181 -10.66 -19.93 -6.01
N GLU A 182 -11.94 -20.19 -6.26
CA GLU A 182 -12.50 -21.53 -6.49
C GLU A 182 -12.01 -22.14 -7.80
N ASN A 183 -11.72 -21.32 -8.82
CA ASN A 183 -11.04 -21.77 -10.04
C ASN A 183 -9.62 -22.30 -9.77
N LYS A 184 -8.99 -21.91 -8.64
CA LYS A 184 -7.63 -22.33 -8.27
C LYS A 184 -7.63 -23.48 -7.25
N GLY A 185 -8.71 -23.67 -6.49
CA GLY A 185 -8.77 -24.70 -5.46
C GLY A 185 -9.98 -24.59 -4.55
N THR A 186 -9.97 -25.32 -3.43
CA THR A 186 -11.10 -25.32 -2.48
C THR A 186 -11.01 -24.14 -1.53
N VAL A 187 -12.08 -23.35 -1.42
CA VAL A 187 -12.11 -22.14 -0.60
C VAL A 187 -12.88 -22.35 0.70
N LYS A 188 -12.31 -21.84 1.81
CA LYS A 188 -12.98 -21.70 3.10
C LYS A 188 -12.94 -20.25 3.55
N VAL A 189 -14.09 -19.71 3.96
CA VAL A 189 -14.22 -18.33 4.41
C VAL A 189 -14.32 -18.27 5.94
N PHE A 190 -13.60 -17.34 6.53
CA PHE A 190 -13.68 -16.96 7.94
C PHE A 190 -14.08 -15.49 8.02
N SER A 191 -14.90 -15.10 8.99
CA SER A 191 -15.31 -13.71 9.20
C SER A 191 -15.24 -13.33 10.68
N GLU A 192 -14.90 -12.07 10.94
CA GLU A 192 -14.98 -11.45 12.26
C GLU A 192 -15.63 -10.07 12.14
N SER A 193 -16.59 -9.78 13.02
CA SER A 193 -17.29 -8.51 13.03
C SER A 193 -16.36 -7.38 13.50
N TYR A 194 -16.23 -6.32 12.69
CA TYR A 194 -15.39 -5.17 12.99
C TYR A 194 -16.19 -3.86 13.03
N LYS A 195 -15.84 -2.93 13.93
CA LYS A 195 -16.52 -1.62 13.98
C LYS A 195 -16.01 -0.73 12.83
N PRO A 196 -16.86 -0.30 11.88
CA PRO A 196 -16.41 0.57 10.80
C PRO A 196 -15.91 1.91 11.35
N PHE A 197 -14.81 2.42 10.79
CA PHE A 197 -14.35 3.77 11.08
C PHE A 197 -15.29 4.78 10.42
N THR A 198 -16.09 5.49 11.21
CA THR A 198 -17.01 6.53 10.72
C THR A 198 -16.57 7.90 11.23
N THR A 199 -16.77 8.94 10.42
CA THR A 199 -16.57 10.34 10.82
C THR A 199 -17.85 10.97 11.42
N GLY A 200 -18.76 10.13 11.93
CA GLY A 200 -20.01 10.55 12.59
C GLY A 200 -21.18 10.91 11.67
N LYS A 201 -21.11 10.60 10.36
CA LYS A 201 -22.17 10.93 9.38
C LYS A 201 -22.81 9.73 8.67
N SER A 202 -22.50 8.51 9.08
CA SER A 202 -22.96 7.29 8.39
C SER A 202 -23.18 6.15 9.39
N ASP A 203 -24.40 5.63 9.47
CA ASP A 203 -24.74 4.37 10.13
C ASP A 203 -24.43 3.22 9.18
N ILE A 204 -23.21 2.68 9.27
CA ILE A 204 -22.85 1.45 8.56
C ILE A 204 -23.08 0.30 9.53
N SER A 205 -24.15 -0.46 9.33
CA SER A 205 -24.37 -1.71 10.04
C SER A 205 -23.50 -2.83 9.44
N GLU A 206 -22.81 -3.56 10.32
CA GLU A 206 -22.13 -4.83 10.03
C GLU A 206 -21.00 -4.75 8.98
N ASN A 207 -19.86 -4.17 9.37
CA ASN A 207 -18.61 -4.33 8.64
C ASN A 207 -17.92 -5.60 9.15
N GLU A 208 -17.48 -6.46 8.26
CA GLU A 208 -16.76 -7.69 8.61
C GLU A 208 -15.41 -7.72 7.91
N GLU A 209 -14.38 -8.04 8.68
CA GLU A 209 -13.10 -8.47 8.11
C GLU A 209 -13.20 -9.95 7.82
N ARG A 210 -12.81 -10.34 6.60
CA ARG A 210 -12.93 -11.72 6.15
C ARG A 210 -11.61 -12.22 5.62
N LEU A 211 -11.39 -13.50 5.88
CA LEU A 211 -10.26 -14.26 5.39
C LEU A 211 -10.76 -15.38 4.49
N PHE A 212 -10.29 -15.41 3.25
CA PHE A 212 -10.56 -16.46 2.29
C PHE A 212 -9.32 -17.33 2.18
N LEU A 213 -9.41 -18.57 2.67
CA LEU A 213 -8.35 -19.57 2.55
C LEU A 213 -8.66 -20.48 1.37
N CYS A 214 -7.88 -20.36 0.30
CA CYS A 214 -7.90 -21.29 -0.82
C CYS A 214 -6.79 -22.34 -0.64
N THR A 215 -7.18 -23.61 -0.62
CA THR A 215 -6.27 -24.75 -0.72
C THR A 215 -6.15 -25.13 -2.19
N VAL A 216 -4.99 -24.85 -2.79
CA VAL A 216 -4.75 -25.04 -4.22
C VAL A 216 -4.79 -26.53 -4.57
N THR A 217 -5.66 -26.90 -5.50
CA THR A 217 -5.73 -28.24 -6.05
C THR A 217 -5.02 -28.23 -7.39
N ASN A 218 -3.90 -28.95 -7.50
CA ASN A 218 -3.10 -29.05 -8.72
C ASN A 218 -3.94 -29.42 -9.95
#